data_AF-A0A6B2UHB5-F1
#
_entry.id   AF-A0A6B2UHB5-F1
#
_cell.length_a   1.000
_cell.length_b   1.000
_cell.length_c   1.000
_cell.angle_alpha   90.00
_cell.angle_beta   90.00
_cell.angle_gamma   90.00
#
_symmetry.space_group_name_H-M   'P 1'
#
loop_
_entity.id
_entity.type
_entity.pdbx_description
1 polymer ?
#
loop_
_entity_poly.entity_id
_entity_poly.type
_entity_poly.pdbx_seq_one_letter_code
_entity_poly.pdbx_strand_id
1 'polypeptide(L)'
;ELGMKRVSLATPYGEAQTETFAAYLRAAGFEVVRAVAGGPASPTEAAAWDAEAQARLVRDAAEPGPDGVLLACTALRTAGHIPQLEVAAGRPVLTANQVSVWEALRLAERRVREPALGTLFTVQPPVVG
;
A
#
# COMPACT_ATOMS: atom_id res chain seq x y z
N GLU A 1 -3.44 -13.86 0.31
CA GLU A 1 -1.98 -13.79 0.09
C GLU A 1 -1.16 -13.57 1.34
N LEU A 2 -1.07 -12.35 1.87
CA LEU A 2 -0.10 -12.04 2.95
C LEU A 2 -0.61 -12.27 4.38
N GLY A 3 -1.84 -12.78 4.54
CA GLY A 3 -2.42 -13.07 5.86
C GLY A 3 -2.67 -11.85 6.76
N MET A 4 -2.56 -10.62 6.21
CA MET A 4 -2.71 -9.37 6.94
C MET A 4 -4.14 -9.18 7.43
N LYS A 5 -4.31 -8.81 8.70
CA LYS A 5 -5.61 -8.48 9.32
C LYS A 5 -5.58 -7.12 9.99
N ARG A 6 -4.46 -6.79 10.65
CA ARG A 6 -4.20 -5.51 11.31
C ARG A 6 -3.37 -4.64 10.39
N VAL A 7 -3.98 -3.66 9.75
CA VAL A 7 -3.33 -2.86 8.71
C VAL A 7 -3.31 -1.38 9.09
N SER A 8 -2.32 -0.66 8.58
CA SER A 8 -2.37 0.79 8.58
C SER A 8 -2.60 1.32 7.18
N LEU A 9 -3.24 2.46 7.10
CA LEU A 9 -3.49 3.18 5.86
C LEU A 9 -2.62 4.43 5.79
N ALA A 10 -1.98 4.65 4.66
CA ALA A 10 -1.24 5.84 4.30
C ALA A 10 -1.84 6.39 3.01
N THR A 11 -2.24 7.66 3.00
CA THR A 11 -2.77 8.31 1.80
C THR A 11 -2.16 9.69 1.62
N PRO A 12 -1.94 10.18 0.39
CA PRO A 12 -1.52 11.56 0.17
C PRO A 12 -2.68 12.56 0.30
N TYR A 13 -3.86 12.12 0.72
CA TYR A 13 -5.08 12.91 0.76
C TYR A 13 -5.33 13.54 2.14
N GLY A 14 -6.32 14.43 2.21
CA GLY A 14 -6.78 15.03 3.46
C GLY A 14 -7.62 14.05 4.29
N GLU A 15 -7.77 14.37 5.58
CA GLU A 15 -8.34 13.48 6.60
C GLU A 15 -9.69 12.86 6.22
N ALA A 16 -10.61 13.65 5.65
CA ALA A 16 -11.94 13.14 5.27
C ALA A 16 -11.87 12.03 4.21
N GLN A 17 -10.97 12.16 3.23
CA GLN A 17 -10.79 11.13 2.20
C GLN A 17 -10.08 9.92 2.79
N THR A 18 -9.02 10.14 3.59
CA THR A 18 -8.31 9.08 4.32
C THR A 18 -9.26 8.25 5.18
N GLU A 19 -10.16 8.90 5.93
CA GLU A 19 -11.12 8.22 6.78
C GLU A 19 -12.17 7.45 5.97
N THR A 20 -12.56 7.96 4.79
CA THR A 20 -13.44 7.20 3.87
C THR A 20 -12.79 5.87 3.45
N PHE A 21 -11.50 5.89 3.11
CA PHE A 21 -10.75 4.65 2.81
C PHE A 21 -10.61 3.75 4.04
N ALA A 22 -10.32 4.31 5.21
CA ALA A 22 -10.22 3.54 6.45
C ALA A 22 -11.54 2.86 6.79
N ALA A 23 -12.67 3.57 6.68
CA ALA A 23 -14.01 3.03 6.90
C ALA A 23 -14.33 1.90 5.90
N TYR A 24 -13.97 2.06 4.63
CA TYR A 24 -14.10 0.99 3.63
C TYR A 24 -13.33 -0.28 4.02
N LEU A 25 -12.08 -0.15 4.45
CA LEU A 25 -11.26 -1.28 4.90
C LEU A 25 -11.84 -1.95 6.15
N ARG A 26 -12.33 -1.16 7.12
CA ARG A 26 -13.01 -1.69 8.30
C ARG A 26 -14.28 -2.46 7.93
N ALA A 27 -15.08 -1.95 7.00
CA ALA A 27 -16.26 -2.65 6.49
C ALA A 27 -15.90 -3.95 5.74
N ALA A 28 -14.74 -4.01 5.12
CA ALA A 28 -14.20 -5.22 4.51
C ALA A 28 -13.59 -6.22 5.52
N GLY A 29 -13.63 -5.93 6.82
CA GLY A 29 -13.20 -6.84 7.90
C GLY A 29 -11.75 -6.67 8.35
N PHE A 30 -11.04 -5.62 7.91
CA PHE A 30 -9.70 -5.30 8.41
C PHE A 30 -9.75 -4.50 9.70
N GLU A 31 -8.81 -4.76 10.62
CA GLU A 31 -8.54 -3.90 11.76
C GLU A 31 -7.59 -2.78 11.30
N VAL A 32 -8.15 -1.60 11.00
CA VAL A 32 -7.33 -0.42 10.64
C VAL A 32 -6.81 0.23 11.93
N VAL A 33 -5.56 -0.08 12.29
CA VAL A 33 -4.93 0.36 13.56
C VAL A 33 -4.45 1.81 13.50
N ARG A 34 -4.17 2.31 12.30
CA ARG A 34 -3.81 3.71 12.06
C ARG A 34 -4.17 4.12 10.63
N ALA A 35 -4.60 5.37 10.47
CA ALA A 35 -4.78 5.99 9.17
C ALA A 35 -4.04 7.33 9.16
N VAL A 36 -3.12 7.52 8.22
CA VAL A 36 -2.28 8.71 8.10
C VAL A 36 -2.64 9.46 6.82
N ALA A 37 -3.06 10.70 7.01
CA ALA A 37 -3.34 11.66 5.96
C ALA A 37 -2.07 12.47 5.66
N GLY A 38 -1.63 12.47 4.41
CA GLY A 38 -0.47 13.23 3.95
C GLY A 38 -0.78 14.71 3.70
N GLY A 39 -2.05 15.10 3.72
CA GLY A 39 -2.52 16.47 3.49
C GLY A 39 -3.42 16.57 2.26
N PRO A 40 -4.05 17.73 1.98
CA PRO A 40 -4.94 17.87 0.84
C PRO A 40 -4.13 17.95 -0.47
N ALA A 41 -3.72 16.81 -1.03
CA ALA A 41 -3.09 16.75 -2.35
C ALA A 41 -4.10 16.34 -3.45
N SER A 42 -4.08 17.07 -4.55
CA SER A 42 -4.61 16.60 -5.83
C SER A 42 -3.74 15.47 -6.40
N PRO A 43 -4.24 14.67 -7.36
CA PRO A 43 -3.43 13.66 -8.03
C PRO A 43 -2.13 14.21 -8.65
N THR A 44 -2.16 15.42 -9.20
CA THR A 44 -0.98 16.09 -9.77
C THR A 44 0.05 16.43 -8.71
N GLU A 45 -0.38 16.95 -7.56
CA GLU A 45 0.52 17.24 -6.43
C GLU A 45 1.12 15.95 -5.87
N ALA A 46 0.30 14.90 -5.68
CA ALA A 46 0.79 13.60 -5.23
C ALA A 46 1.82 13.00 -6.22
N ALA A 47 1.61 13.15 -7.54
CA ALA A 47 2.56 12.66 -8.54
C ALA A 47 3.94 13.35 -8.47
N ALA A 48 3.99 14.58 -7.95
CA ALA A 48 5.23 15.33 -7.75
C ALA A 48 6.02 14.90 -6.50
N TRP A 49 5.42 14.10 -5.60
CA TRP A 49 6.11 13.63 -4.39
C TRP A 49 7.29 12.73 -4.75
N ASP A 50 8.43 12.99 -4.12
CA ASP A 50 9.62 12.16 -4.22
C ASP A 50 9.50 10.89 -3.35
N ALA A 51 10.48 9.99 -3.50
CA ALA A 51 10.50 8.73 -2.76
C ALA A 51 10.61 8.95 -1.24
N GLU A 52 11.25 10.05 -0.80
CA GLU A 52 11.51 10.34 0.60
C GLU A 52 10.24 10.88 1.30
N ALA A 53 9.43 11.69 0.62
CA ALA A 53 8.10 12.08 1.08
C ALA A 53 7.17 10.86 1.23
N GLN A 54 7.19 9.94 0.26
CA GLN A 54 6.44 8.70 0.34
C GLN A 54 6.95 7.79 1.48
N ALA A 55 8.27 7.70 1.67
CA ALA A 55 8.91 6.93 2.74
C ALA A 55 8.55 7.45 4.14
N ARG A 56 8.52 8.78 4.33
CA ARG A 56 8.05 9.40 5.58
C ARG A 56 6.60 9.03 5.88
N LEU A 57 5.72 9.17 4.88
CA LEU A 57 4.30 8.86 5.05
C LEU A 57 4.06 7.39 5.46
N VAL A 58 4.75 6.43 4.83
CA VAL A 58 4.60 5.01 5.20
C VAL A 58 5.24 4.68 6.55
N ARG A 59 6.34 5.36 6.91
CA ARG A 59 6.97 5.22 8.24
C ARG A 59 6.04 5.68 9.34
N ASP A 60 5.36 6.81 9.16
CA ASP A 60 4.39 7.33 10.13
C ASP A 60 3.21 6.37 10.30
N ALA A 61 2.79 5.70 9.23
CA ALA A 61 1.74 4.69 9.25
C ALA A 61 2.20 3.34 9.85
N ALA A 62 3.50 3.09 9.96
CA ALA A 62 4.04 1.83 10.46
C ALA A 62 3.91 1.65 11.99
N GLU A 63 3.58 2.71 12.74
CA GLU A 63 3.26 2.61 14.17
C GLU A 63 1.74 2.37 14.36
N PRO A 64 1.28 1.49 15.28
CA PRO A 64 2.03 0.80 16.33
C PRO A 64 2.51 -0.63 15.93
N GLY A 65 2.94 -0.83 14.68
CA GLY A 65 3.36 -2.12 14.15
C GLY A 65 2.23 -2.98 13.54
N PRO A 66 1.53 -2.49 12.50
CA PRO A 66 0.54 -3.28 11.76
C PRO A 66 1.20 -4.44 11.03
N ASP A 67 0.44 -5.45 10.64
CA ASP A 67 0.89 -6.54 9.74
C ASP A 67 1.48 -5.96 8.43
N GLY A 68 0.99 -4.80 8.01
CA GLY A 68 1.71 -3.90 7.09
C GLY A 68 0.87 -2.67 6.68
N VAL A 69 1.40 -1.93 5.71
CA VAL A 69 0.92 -0.59 5.36
C VAL A 69 0.34 -0.58 3.94
N LEU A 70 -0.85 0.00 3.79
CA LEU A 70 -1.50 0.27 2.51
C LEU A 70 -1.20 1.72 2.09
N LEU A 71 -0.37 1.93 1.08
CA LEU A 71 -0.13 3.24 0.47
C LEU A 71 -1.12 3.45 -0.68
N ALA A 72 -2.27 4.02 -0.36
CA ALA A 72 -3.42 4.08 -1.27
C ALA A 72 -3.43 5.38 -2.08
N CYS A 73 -2.82 5.34 -3.27
CA CYS A 73 -2.99 6.32 -4.36
C CYS A 73 -2.32 5.80 -5.64
N THR A 74 -3.00 5.87 -6.78
CA THR A 74 -2.44 5.46 -8.09
C THR A 74 -1.55 6.51 -8.73
N ALA A 75 -1.64 7.77 -8.31
CA ALA A 75 -0.77 8.85 -8.81
C ALA A 75 0.65 8.80 -8.21
N LEU A 76 0.85 8.09 -7.10
CA LEU A 76 2.17 7.92 -6.49
C LEU A 76 3.04 6.98 -7.35
N ARG A 77 4.22 7.48 -7.73
CA ARG A 77 5.19 6.76 -8.56
C ARG A 77 6.05 5.82 -7.72
N THR A 78 5.46 4.74 -7.19
CA THR A 78 6.14 3.86 -6.22
C THR A 78 6.89 2.68 -6.83
N ALA A 79 6.58 2.30 -8.08
CA ALA A 79 7.00 1.02 -8.65
C ALA A 79 8.52 0.79 -8.67
N GLY A 80 9.31 1.87 -8.78
CA GLY A 80 10.77 1.80 -8.81
C GLY A 80 11.44 1.70 -7.43
N HIS A 81 10.68 1.80 -6.33
CA HIS A 81 11.26 1.86 -4.99
C HIS A 81 10.39 1.25 -3.87
N ILE A 82 9.56 0.27 -4.20
CA ILE A 82 8.73 -0.44 -3.21
C ILE A 82 9.60 -1.07 -2.10
N PRO A 83 10.73 -1.75 -2.38
CA PRO A 83 11.58 -2.31 -1.32
C PRO A 83 12.08 -1.26 -0.34
N GLN A 84 12.36 -0.05 -0.79
CA GLN A 84 12.77 1.07 0.07
C GLN A 84 11.63 1.54 0.97
N LEU A 85 10.38 1.52 0.50
CA LEU A 85 9.21 1.79 1.32
C LEU A 85 9.03 0.71 2.40
N GLU A 86 9.22 -0.57 2.04
CA GLU A 86 9.16 -1.69 2.99
C GLU A 86 10.26 -1.58 4.06
N VAL A 87 11.47 -1.19 3.67
CA VAL A 87 12.57 -0.89 4.60
C VAL A 87 12.20 0.27 5.53
N ALA A 88 11.63 1.35 5.01
CA ALA A 88 11.23 2.50 5.82
C ALA A 88 10.12 2.16 6.83
N ALA A 89 9.19 1.28 6.46
CA ALA A 89 8.09 0.83 7.32
C ALA A 89 8.49 -0.34 8.25
N GLY A 90 9.56 -1.08 7.95
CA GLY A 90 9.90 -2.32 8.65
C GLY A 90 8.84 -3.43 8.52
N ARG A 91 7.95 -3.31 7.52
CA ARG A 91 6.77 -4.16 7.28
C ARG A 91 6.48 -4.17 5.78
N PRO A 92 5.71 -5.16 5.27
CA PRO A 92 5.19 -5.12 3.91
C PRO A 92 4.43 -3.82 3.62
N VAL A 93 4.67 -3.25 2.44
CA VAL A 93 3.99 -2.06 1.93
C VAL A 93 3.29 -2.43 0.65
N LEU A 94 1.97 -2.28 0.62
CA LEU A 94 1.16 -2.49 -0.57
C LEU A 94 0.80 -1.15 -1.18
N THR A 95 1.16 -0.96 -2.45
CA THR A 95 0.79 0.25 -3.19
C THR A 95 -0.36 -0.02 -4.16
N ALA A 96 -1.20 0.98 -4.43
CA ALA A 96 -2.36 0.82 -5.30
C ALA A 96 -1.97 0.27 -6.69
N ASN A 97 -0.90 0.78 -7.30
CA ASN A 97 -0.42 0.34 -8.60
C ASN A 97 0.11 -1.11 -8.57
N GLN A 98 0.91 -1.46 -7.55
CA GLN A 98 1.46 -2.80 -7.37
C GLN A 98 0.36 -3.85 -7.21
N VAL A 99 -0.62 -3.59 -6.33
CA VAL A 99 -1.76 -4.50 -6.09
C VAL A 99 -2.63 -4.64 -7.35
N SER A 100 -2.82 -3.55 -8.10
CA SER A 100 -3.59 -3.59 -9.37
C SER A 100 -2.92 -4.49 -10.40
N VAL A 101 -1.59 -4.41 -10.56
CA VAL A 101 -0.83 -5.28 -11.46
C VAL A 101 -0.86 -6.73 -10.98
N TRP A 102 -0.70 -6.95 -9.67
CA TRP A 102 -0.80 -8.29 -9.07
C TRP A 102 -2.16 -8.95 -9.38
N GLU A 103 -3.25 -8.22 -9.17
CA GLU A 103 -4.59 -8.72 -9.41
C GLU A 103 -4.86 -8.94 -10.91
N ALA A 104 -4.38 -8.04 -11.78
CA ALA A 104 -4.49 -8.21 -13.23
C ALA A 104 -3.76 -9.48 -13.72
N LEU A 105 -2.56 -9.75 -13.20
CA LEU A 105 -1.82 -10.97 -13.52
C LEU A 105 -2.55 -12.22 -13.02
N ARG A 106 -3.13 -12.16 -11.81
CA ARG A 106 -3.95 -13.24 -11.25
C ARG A 106 -5.15 -13.56 -12.13
N LEU A 107 -5.88 -12.54 -12.57
CA LEU A 107 -7.04 -12.67 -13.46
C LEU A 107 -6.67 -13.19 -14.85
N ALA A 108 -5.46 -12.91 -15.33
CA ALA A 108 -4.92 -13.43 -16.59
C ALA A 108 -4.27 -14.82 -16.46
N GLU A 109 -4.38 -15.46 -15.30
CA GLU A 109 -3.75 -16.75 -14.97
C GLU A 109 -2.23 -16.73 -15.22
N ARG A 110 -1.60 -15.58 -14.98
CA ARG A 110 -0.15 -15.39 -15.10
C ARG A 110 0.49 -15.37 -13.72
N ARG A 111 1.71 -15.90 -13.65
CA ARG A 111 2.53 -15.92 -12.44
C ARG A 111 3.80 -15.14 -12.70
N VAL A 112 4.05 -14.13 -11.88
CA VAL A 112 5.28 -13.34 -11.89
C VAL A 112 5.82 -13.31 -10.47
N ARG A 113 7.08 -13.69 -10.32
CA ARG A 113 7.83 -13.48 -9.09
C ARG A 113 8.90 -12.44 -9.38
N GLU A 114 8.74 -11.27 -8.80
CA GLU A 114 9.65 -10.14 -9.01
C GLU A 114 9.90 -9.44 -7.67
N PRO A 115 10.97 -9.81 -6.95
CA PRO A 115 11.30 -9.21 -5.65
C PRO A 115 11.46 -7.69 -5.68
N ALA A 116 11.84 -7.10 -6.82
CA ALA A 116 11.92 -5.64 -6.95
C ALA A 116 10.55 -4.95 -6.82
N LEU A 117 9.45 -5.69 -7.01
CA LEU A 117 8.08 -5.22 -6.82
C LEU A 117 7.56 -5.52 -5.40
N GLY A 118 8.44 -5.71 -4.41
CA GLY A 118 8.08 -5.82 -2.98
C GLY A 118 7.53 -7.18 -2.55
N THR A 119 7.26 -7.32 -1.24
CA THR A 119 6.91 -8.59 -0.58
C THR A 119 5.72 -9.29 -1.25
N LEU A 120 4.72 -8.55 -1.74
CA LEU A 120 3.58 -9.12 -2.46
C LEU A 120 4.01 -9.97 -3.67
N PHE A 121 5.01 -9.53 -4.44
CA PHE A 121 5.49 -10.26 -5.62
C PHE A 121 6.50 -11.37 -5.29
N THR A 122 6.66 -11.71 -4.01
CA THR A 122 7.50 -12.84 -3.56
C THR A 122 6.70 -14.08 -3.20
N VAL A 123 5.39 -13.93 -2.94
CA VAL A 123 4.49 -15.05 -2.61
C VAL A 123 3.95 -15.71 -3.86
N GLN A 124 3.51 -16.97 -3.75
CA GLN A 124 2.75 -17.62 -4.81
C GLN A 124 1.25 -17.42 -4.55
N PRO A 125 0.49 -16.81 -5.47
CA PRO A 125 -0.95 -16.71 -5.28
C PRO A 125 -1.58 -18.12 -5.28
N PRO A 126 -2.57 -18.41 -4.41
CA PRO A 126 -3.30 -19.65 -4.43
C PRO A 126 -4.01 -19.76 -5.77
N VAL A 127 -3.95 -20.96 -6.34
CA VAL A 127 -4.73 -21.32 -7.52
C VAL A 127 -6.18 -21.41 -7.06
N VAL A 128 -7.05 -20.58 -7.63
CA VAL A 128 -8.48 -20.90 -7.61
C VAL A 128 -8.65 -21.96 -8.71
N GLY A 129 -8.70 -23.22 -8.30
CA GLY A 129 -9.07 -24.34 -9.16
C GLY A 129 -10.57 -24.44 -9.32
#